data_AF-A0A439KNN0-F1
#
_entry.id   AF-A0A439KNN0-F1
#
_cell.length_a   1.000
_cell.length_b   1.000
_cell.length_c   1.000
_cell.angle_alpha   90.00
_cell.angle_beta   90.00
_cell.angle_gamma   90.00
#
_symmetry.space_group_name_H-M   'P 1'
#
loop_
_entity.id
_entity.type
_entity.pdbx_description
1 polymer ?
#
loop_
_entity_poly.entity_id
_entity_poly.type
_entity_poly.pdbx_seq_one_letter_code
_entity_poly.pdbx_strand_id
1 'polypeptide(L)'
;EKLLHHGGDLDHKGRVDVSGDMTSHDEERLYQLISNHVHYTGSVRGREILDNWATFRPKFRKIMPVEYRRALIEMERMRMGVAAE
;
A
#
# COMPACT_ATOMS: atom_id res chain seq x y z
N GLU A 1 -11.98 22.63 9.16
CA GLU A 1 -10.92 22.78 8.13
C GLU A 1 -9.65 23.31 8.78
N LYS A 2 -8.63 22.46 8.98
CA LYS A 2 -7.21 22.84 9.05
C LYS A 2 -6.34 21.60 9.22
N LEU A 3 -5.34 21.55 8.36
CA LEU A 3 -4.34 20.53 8.16
C LEU A 3 -3.33 20.44 9.32
N LEU A 4 -2.82 19.21 9.52
CA LEU A 4 -1.43 18.87 9.84
C LEU A 4 -0.83 19.37 11.17
N HIS A 5 -0.88 18.51 12.19
CA HIS A 5 0.19 18.42 13.19
C HIS A 5 0.35 16.96 13.67
N HIS A 6 1.12 16.17 12.93
CA HIS A 6 1.81 15.00 13.51
C HIS A 6 3.31 15.08 13.16
N GLY A 7 3.93 16.15 13.67
CA GLY A 7 5.35 16.15 13.97
C GLY A 7 5.47 15.93 15.48
N GLY A 8 5.79 14.70 15.87
CA GLY A 8 5.90 14.33 17.27
C GLY A 8 6.10 12.83 17.42
N ASP A 9 7.32 12.46 17.78
CA ASP A 9 7.75 11.18 18.31
C ASP A 9 8.08 10.07 17.30
N LEU A 10 9.35 10.13 16.86
CA LEU A 10 10.13 9.00 16.36
C LEU A 10 10.47 8.04 17.51
N ASP A 11 9.47 7.52 18.22
CA ASP A 11 9.65 6.49 19.23
C ASP A 11 8.81 5.27 18.86
N HIS A 12 9.50 4.14 18.65
CA HIS A 12 9.01 2.93 18.03
C HIS A 12 7.79 2.33 18.77
N LYS A 13 6.58 2.67 18.33
CA LYS A 13 5.38 1.84 18.53
C LYS A 13 4.93 1.12 17.25
N GLY A 14 5.89 0.91 16.34
CA GLY A 14 5.68 0.40 14.98
C GLY A 14 5.76 -1.11 14.89
N ARG A 15 4.68 -1.82 15.22
CA ARG A 15 4.47 -3.15 14.63
C ARG A 15 3.92 -2.92 13.23
N VAL A 16 4.80 -2.94 12.24
CA VAL A 16 4.41 -2.92 10.83
C VAL A 16 4.50 -4.35 10.32
N ASP A 17 3.40 -4.84 9.74
CA ASP A 17 3.35 -6.16 9.14
C ASP A 17 3.95 -6.10 7.73
N VAL A 18 5.04 -6.83 7.50
CA VAL A 18 5.74 -6.88 6.21
C VAL A 18 5.48 -8.25 5.59
N SER A 19 4.47 -8.31 4.73
CA SER A 19 4.13 -9.53 4.00
C SER A 19 4.98 -9.69 2.74
N GLY A 20 5.47 -10.90 2.50
CA GLY A 20 6.11 -11.29 1.25
C GLY A 20 5.16 -11.63 0.12
N ASP A 21 3.95 -12.05 0.47
CA ASP A 21 2.97 -12.53 -0.49
C ASP A 21 2.04 -11.38 -0.89
N MET A 22 2.12 -10.98 -2.15
CA MET A 22 1.23 -10.02 -2.79
C MET A 22 -0.04 -10.74 -3.27
N THR A 23 -1.22 -10.12 -3.11
CA THR A 23 -2.43 -10.63 -3.77
C THR A 23 -2.49 -10.15 -5.23
N SER A 24 -3.21 -10.84 -6.10
CA SER A 24 -3.32 -10.47 -7.52
C SER A 24 -3.80 -9.03 -7.74
N HIS A 25 -4.70 -8.53 -6.89
CA HIS A 25 -5.18 -7.14 -6.93
C HIS A 25 -4.09 -6.13 -6.51
N ASP A 26 -3.23 -6.50 -5.55
CA ASP A 26 -2.12 -5.64 -5.13
C ASP A 26 -1.06 -5.54 -6.26
N GLU A 27 -0.81 -6.62 -6.99
CA GLU A 27 0.11 -6.63 -8.14
C GLU A 27 -0.37 -5.72 -9.27
N GLU A 28 -1.64 -5.83 -9.65
CA GLU A 28 -2.25 -4.99 -10.69
C GLU A 28 -2.18 -3.51 -10.30
N ARG A 29 -2.56 -3.19 -9.05
CA ARG A 29 -2.48 -1.82 -8.54
C ARG A 29 -1.05 -1.29 -8.56
N LEU A 30 -0.08 -2.07 -8.12
CA LEU A 30 1.33 -1.67 -8.11
C LEU A 30 1.84 -1.41 -9.52
N TYR A 31 1.50 -2.27 -10.48
CA TYR A 31 1.85 -2.08 -11.89
C TYR A 31 1.31 -0.75 -12.43
N GLN A 32 0.04 -0.44 -12.15
CA GLN A 32 -0.58 0.84 -12.57
C GLN A 32 0.12 2.05 -11.95
N LEU A 33 0.45 1.99 -10.66
CA LEU A 33 1.16 3.09 -9.98
C LEU A 33 2.54 3.34 -10.60
N ILE A 34 3.30 2.28 -10.89
CA ILE A 34 4.61 2.39 -11.53
C ILE A 34 4.46 2.89 -12.97
N SER A 35 3.46 2.41 -13.72
CA SER A 35 3.16 2.88 -15.07
C SER A 35 2.87 4.38 -15.11
N ASN A 36 2.01 4.86 -14.21
CA ASN A 36 1.72 6.29 -14.08
C ASN A 36 2.97 7.08 -13.71
N HIS A 37 3.77 6.59 -12.76
CA HIS A 37 5.04 7.23 -12.39
C HIS A 37 5.97 7.37 -13.60
N VAL A 38 6.13 6.31 -14.40
CA VAL A 38 6.94 6.35 -15.63
C VAL A 38 6.37 7.33 -16.64
N HIS A 39 5.05 7.34 -16.83
CA HIS A 39 4.39 8.25 -17.76
C HIS A 39 4.64 9.72 -17.39
N TYR A 40 4.50 10.08 -16.11
CA TYR A 40 4.62 11.47 -15.67
C TYR A 40 6.07 11.94 -15.45
N THR A 41 7.01 11.03 -15.20
CA THR A 41 8.39 11.41 -14.83
C THR A 41 9.45 10.97 -15.82
N GLY A 42 9.12 10.08 -16.76
CA GLY A 42 10.11 9.47 -17.66
C GLY A 42 11.10 8.54 -16.94
N SER A 43 10.76 8.03 -15.75
CA SER A 43 11.65 7.19 -14.93
C SER A 43 12.16 5.97 -15.69
N VAL A 44 13.47 5.98 -16.02
CA VAL A 44 14.17 4.86 -16.65
C VAL A 44 14.10 3.61 -15.78
N ARG A 45 14.25 3.78 -14.46
CA ARG A 45 14.16 2.66 -13.52
C ARG A 45 12.76 2.07 -13.47
N GLY A 46 11.74 2.91 -13.47
CA GLY A 46 10.35 2.44 -13.54
C GLY A 46 10.07 1.68 -14.84
N ARG A 47 10.61 2.15 -15.97
CA ARG A 47 10.52 1.45 -17.26
C ARG A 47 11.15 0.06 -17.20
N GLU A 48 12.38 -0.05 -16.69
CA GLU A 48 13.08 -1.33 -16.52
C GLU A 48 12.28 -2.33 -15.66
N ILE A 49 11.63 -1.85 -14.60
CA ILE A 49 10.79 -2.66 -13.71
C ILE A 49 9.56 -3.20 -14.46
N LEU A 50 8.89 -2.35 -15.25
CA LEU A 50 7.71 -2.75 -16.03
C LEU A 50 8.09 -3.74 -17.15
N ASP A 51 9.19 -3.49 -17.84
CA ASP A 51 9.67 -4.35 -18.94
C ASP A 51 10.06 -5.75 -18.43
N ASN A 52 10.55 -5.86 -17.19
CA ASN A 52 10.98 -7.10 -16.56
C ASN A 52 10.08 -7.49 -15.38
N TRP A 53 8.77 -7.20 -15.48
CA TRP A 53 7.84 -7.29 -14.36
C TRP A 53 7.88 -8.63 -13.62
N ALA A 54 7.92 -9.76 -14.32
CA ALA A 54 7.96 -11.09 -13.70
C ALA A 54 9.17 -11.31 -12.79
N THR A 55 10.31 -10.68 -13.09
CA THR A 55 11.56 -10.76 -12.33
C THR A 55 11.56 -9.81 -11.13
N PHE A 56 10.91 -8.65 -11.27
CA PHE A 56 10.87 -7.62 -10.22
C PHE A 56 9.70 -7.77 -9.25
N ARG A 57 8.54 -8.28 -9.69
CA ARG A 57 7.35 -8.45 -8.84
C ARG A 57 7.63 -9.20 -7.51
N PRO A 58 8.40 -10.31 -7.43
CA PRO A 58 8.64 -10.99 -6.16
C PRO A 58 9.57 -10.22 -5.20
N LYS A 59 10.20 -9.13 -5.66
CA LYS A 59 11.09 -8.30 -4.85
C LYS A 59 10.32 -7.21 -4.08
N PHE A 60 9.07 -6.93 -4.46
CA PHE A 60 8.23 -5.97 -3.75
C PHE A 60 7.66 -6.62 -2.48
N ARG A 61 7.69 -5.86 -1.38
CA ARG A 61 7.09 -6.25 -0.10
C ARG A 61 5.90 -5.37 0.19
N LYS A 62 4.77 -5.97 0.49
CA LYS A 62 3.59 -5.23 0.95
C LYS A 62 3.76 -4.95 2.43
N ILE A 63 3.82 -3.66 2.73
CA ILE A 63 3.95 -3.13 4.09
C ILE A 63 2.58 -2.62 4.51
N MET A 64 2.01 -3.22 5.55
CA MET A 64 0.75 -2.80 6.14
C MET A 64 0.97 -2.45 7.62
N PRO A 65 0.75 -1.20 8.04
CA PRO A 65 0.76 -0.86 9.46
C PRO A 65 -0.33 -1.67 10.20
N VAL A 66 0.00 -2.24 11.36
CA VAL A 66 -0.92 -3.11 12.10
C VAL A 66 -2.17 -2.36 12.55
N GLU A 67 -2.00 -1.13 13.02
CA GLU A 67 -3.07 -0.24 13.44
C GLU A 67 -3.97 0.12 12.24
N TYR A 68 -3.39 0.32 11.06
CA TYR A 68 -4.14 0.61 9.84
C TYR A 68 -4.95 -0.60 9.38
N ARG A 69 -4.36 -1.80 9.42
CA ARG A 69 -5.07 -3.06 9.13
C ARG A 69 -6.26 -3.26 10.08
N ARG A 70 -6.06 -3.02 11.38
CA ARG A 70 -7.13 -3.10 12.39
C ARG A 70 -8.26 -2.11 12.09
N ALA A 71 -7.92 -0.84 11.82
CA ALA A 71 -8.90 0.19 11.52
C ALA A 71 -9.73 -0.15 10.27
N LEU A 72 -9.12 -0.70 9.22
CA LEU A 72 -9.83 -1.16 8.02
C LEU A 72 -10.86 -2.26 8.33
N ILE A 73 -10.48 -3.26 9.12
CA ILE A 73 -11.40 -4.34 9.53
C ILE A 73 -12.56 -3.79 10.38
N GLU A 74 -12.26 -2.86 11.28
CA GLU A 74 -13.29 -2.24 12.13
C GLU A 74 -14.27 -1.40 11.32
N MET A 75 -13.79 -0.62 10.34
CA MET A 75 -14.63 0.12 9.40
C MET A 75 -15.49 -0.81 8.54
N GLU A 76 -14.94 -1.93 8.06
CA GLU A 76 -15.71 -2.93 7.31
C GLU A 76 -16.81 -3.56 8.16
N ARG A 77 -16.50 -3.92 9.41
CA ARG A 77 -17.49 -4.46 10.36
C ARG A 77 -18.60 -3.46 10.67
N MET A 78 -18.27 -2.19 10.91
CA MET A 78 -19.27 -1.14 11.10
C MET A 78 -20.17 -1.00 9.87
N ARG A 79 -19.60 -1.06 8.66
CA ARG A 79 -20.36 -1.00 7.41
C ARG A 79 -21.30 -2.19 7.22
N MET A 80 -20.89 -3.40 7.61
CA MET A 80 -21.73 -4.60 7.52
C MET A 80 -22.79 -4.67 8.62
N GLY A 81 -22.50 -4.18 9.83
CA GLY A 81 -23.47 -4.13 10.93
C GLY A 81 -24.66 -3.19 10.67
N VAL A 82 -24.41 -2.06 10.00
CA VAL A 82 -25.47 -1.10 9.62
C VAL A 82 -26.36 -1.62 8.48
N ALA A 83 -25.87 -2.57 7.67
CA ALA A 83 -26.66 -3.16 6.57
C ALA A 83 -27.53 -4.35 7.00
N ALA A 84 -27.38 -4.82 8.24
CA ALA A 84 -28.10 -5.97 8.78
C ALA A 84 -29.22 -5.59 9.78
N GLU A 85 -29.46 -4.28 9.97
CA GLU A 85 -30.57 -3.72 10.75
C GLU A 85 -31.65 -3.11 9.85
#